data_AF-A0A7Y4B816-F1
#
_entry.id   AF-A0A7Y4B816-F1
#
_cell.length_a   1.000
_cell.length_b   1.000
_cell.length_c   1.000
_cell.angle_alpha   90.00
_cell.angle_beta   90.00
_cell.angle_gamma   90.00
#
_symmetry.space_group_name_H-M   'P 1'
#
loop_
_entity.id
_entity.type
_entity.pdbx_description
1 polymer ?
#
loop_
_entity_poly.entity_id
_entity_poly.type
_entity_poly.pdbx_seq_one_letter_code
_entity_poly.pdbx_strand_id
1 'polypeptide(L)'
;MPDRRDKLEADALDELRGQLEQWEIASKESALEQCIYLFVEGESEELAFRILLEEGLGVDFEKLGVVVANYNGIGNLKHTLRLMNLTLSHERPMIFTFDDDNKSLISGLGQQPDNIYLFKVPSSPVVTLPNGDRGGSFEESFKASDFINALFDTTLLKRNPQVNKQQFIASFDPALPFYDQSVKYLRAQNLQSYLPSKIEIAEHMATECDPEPETYVKLAELIKRIRSENPVQVKI
;
A
#
# COMPACT_ATOMS: atom_id res chain seq x y z
N MET A 1 -29.70 43.74 -24.99
CA MET A 1 -28.38 43.45 -25.60
C MET A 1 -27.44 43.19 -24.44
N PRO A 2 -26.81 42.01 -24.31
CA PRO A 2 -25.79 41.79 -23.28
C PRO A 2 -24.72 42.87 -23.42
N ASP A 3 -24.31 43.48 -22.31
CA ASP A 3 -23.30 44.54 -22.34
C ASP A 3 -21.99 43.96 -22.91
N ARG A 4 -21.28 44.74 -23.72
CA ARG A 4 -20.04 44.29 -24.38
C ARG A 4 -18.97 43.93 -23.34
N ARG A 5 -19.07 44.49 -22.14
CA ARG A 5 -18.27 44.15 -20.95
C ARG A 5 -18.57 42.76 -20.42
N ASP A 6 -19.85 42.40 -20.25
CA ASP A 6 -20.27 41.07 -19.78
C ASP A 6 -19.76 39.94 -20.69
N LYS A 7 -19.70 40.18 -22.01
CA LYS A 7 -19.14 39.23 -22.97
C LYS A 7 -17.62 39.08 -22.86
N LEU A 8 -16.90 40.20 -22.71
CA LEU A 8 -15.44 40.17 -22.55
C LEU A 8 -15.02 39.50 -21.24
N GLU A 9 -15.79 39.70 -20.17
CA GLU A 9 -15.56 39.02 -18.89
C GLU A 9 -15.85 37.52 -18.98
N ALA A 10 -16.91 37.12 -19.69
CA ALA A 10 -17.21 35.71 -19.95
C ALA A 10 -16.11 35.03 -20.79
N ASP A 11 -15.68 35.65 -21.88
CA ASP A 11 -14.62 35.12 -22.75
C ASP A 11 -13.28 34.97 -22.00
N ALA A 12 -12.94 35.94 -21.15
CA ALA A 12 -11.73 35.88 -20.32
C ALA A 12 -11.79 34.79 -19.24
N LEU A 13 -12.97 34.56 -18.65
CA LEU A 13 -13.18 33.47 -17.70
C LEU A 13 -13.08 32.10 -18.35
N ASP A 14 -13.62 31.94 -19.56
CA ASP A 14 -13.53 30.69 -20.31
C ASP A 14 -12.09 30.41 -20.79
N GLU A 15 -11.34 31.44 -21.20
CA GLU A 15 -9.91 31.30 -21.52
C GLU A 15 -9.08 30.90 -20.30
N LEU A 16 -9.32 31.52 -19.14
CA LEU A 16 -8.66 31.15 -17.89
C LEU A 16 -8.96 29.70 -17.48
N ARG A 17 -10.21 29.26 -17.64
CA ARG A 17 -10.60 27.86 -17.40
C ARG A 17 -9.86 26.91 -18.33
N GLY A 18 -9.81 27.22 -19.62
CA GLY A 18 -9.08 26.40 -20.59
C GLY A 18 -7.58 26.29 -20.27
N GLN A 19 -6.95 27.38 -19.82
CA GLN A 19 -5.55 27.37 -19.40
C GLN A 19 -5.33 26.54 -18.12
N LEU A 20 -6.24 26.64 -17.14
CA LEU A 20 -6.18 25.83 -15.92
C LEU A 20 -6.34 24.35 -16.23
N GLU A 21 -7.31 23.98 -17.08
CA GLU A 21 -7.52 22.59 -17.50
C GLU A 21 -6.31 22.02 -18.23
N GLN A 22 -5.72 22.78 -19.17
CA GLN A 22 -4.51 22.37 -19.87
C GLN A 22 -3.33 22.17 -18.91
N TRP A 23 -3.17 23.08 -17.95
CA TRP A 23 -2.11 22.98 -16.95
C TRP A 23 -2.32 21.77 -16.02
N GLU A 24 -3.56 21.50 -15.61
CA GLU A 24 -3.89 20.32 -14.81
C GLU A 24 -3.57 19.02 -15.55
N ILE A 25 -3.98 18.91 -16.82
CA ILE A 25 -3.66 17.74 -17.66
C ILE A 25 -2.14 17.57 -17.79
N ALA A 26 -1.44 18.63 -18.18
CA ALA A 26 0.01 18.61 -18.34
C ALA A 26 0.74 18.25 -17.03
N SER A 27 0.24 18.75 -15.90
CA SER A 27 0.79 18.43 -14.57
C SER A 27 0.65 16.96 -14.24
N LYS A 28 -0.50 16.35 -14.54
CA LYS A 28 -0.79 14.94 -14.28
C LYS A 28 0.05 14.02 -15.15
N GLU A 29 0.13 14.32 -16.45
CA GLU A 29 1.00 13.57 -17.39
C GLU A 29 2.47 13.66 -16.97
N SER A 30 2.94 14.87 -16.64
CA SER A 30 4.30 15.09 -16.16
C SER A 30 4.60 14.35 -14.86
N ALA A 31 3.64 14.30 -13.94
CA ALA A 31 3.77 13.55 -12.68
C ALA A 31 3.90 12.04 -12.93
N LEU A 32 3.13 11.49 -13.86
CA LEU A 32 3.20 10.08 -14.24
C LEU A 32 4.53 9.74 -14.95
N GLU A 33 5.04 10.62 -15.82
CA GLU A 33 6.36 10.44 -16.45
C GLU A 33 7.51 10.46 -15.43
N GLN A 34 7.33 11.19 -14.33
CA GLN A 34 8.28 11.38 -13.24
C GLN A 34 7.82 10.64 -11.98
N CYS A 35 7.18 9.47 -12.16
CA CYS A 35 6.51 8.79 -11.07
C CYS A 35 7.46 8.28 -9.98
N ILE A 36 6.90 8.11 -8.78
CA ILE A 36 7.47 7.33 -7.69
C ILE A 36 6.85 5.94 -7.79
N TYR A 37 7.66 4.91 -8.03
CA TYR A 37 7.16 3.54 -7.95
C TYR A 37 7.10 3.08 -6.50
N LEU A 38 5.96 2.57 -6.09
CA LEU A 38 5.75 1.91 -4.81
C LEU A 38 5.57 0.41 -5.06
N PHE A 39 6.66 -0.33 -4.96
CA PHE A 39 6.69 -1.77 -5.12
C PHE A 39 6.27 -2.46 -3.83
N VAL A 40 5.23 -3.28 -3.91
CA VAL A 40 4.68 -4.05 -2.79
C VAL A 40 4.86 -5.55 -3.01
N GLU A 41 4.78 -6.35 -1.95
CA GLU A 41 5.12 -7.75 -2.03
C GLU A 41 4.06 -8.55 -2.80
N GLY A 42 2.79 -8.37 -2.46
CA GLY A 42 1.69 -9.16 -3.01
C GLY A 42 0.51 -8.34 -3.53
N GLU A 43 -0.41 -9.03 -4.20
CA GLU A 43 -1.65 -8.46 -4.73
C GLU A 43 -2.54 -7.86 -3.63
N SER A 44 -2.54 -8.45 -2.43
CA SER A 44 -3.29 -7.92 -1.28
C SER A 44 -2.82 -6.54 -0.86
N GLU A 45 -1.51 -6.30 -0.87
CA GLU A 45 -0.92 -5.00 -0.53
C GLU A 45 -1.14 -3.98 -1.64
N GLU A 46 -1.09 -4.39 -2.91
CA GLU A 46 -1.33 -3.48 -4.04
C GLU A 46 -2.70 -2.82 -3.98
N LEU A 47 -3.72 -3.60 -3.58
CA LEU A 47 -5.06 -3.09 -3.32
C LEU A 47 -5.09 -2.21 -2.04
N ALA A 48 -4.61 -2.76 -0.92
CA ALA A 48 -4.75 -2.11 0.38
C ALA A 48 -3.98 -0.79 0.49
N PHE A 49 -2.79 -0.69 -0.10
CA PHE A 49 -1.95 0.50 0.00
C PHE A 49 -2.59 1.71 -0.65
N ARG A 50 -3.36 1.49 -1.72
CA ARG A 50 -4.11 2.57 -2.35
C ARG A 50 -5.14 3.14 -1.38
N ILE A 51 -5.94 2.29 -0.76
CA ILE A 51 -6.95 2.70 0.23
C ILE A 51 -6.27 3.42 1.41
N LEU A 52 -5.24 2.82 2.01
CA LEU A 52 -4.56 3.36 3.19
C LEU A 52 -3.89 4.72 2.92
N LEU A 53 -3.17 4.83 1.81
CA LEU A 53 -2.36 6.01 1.53
C LEU A 53 -3.17 7.10 0.85
N GLU A 54 -3.94 6.76 -0.20
CA GLU A 54 -4.69 7.73 -0.99
C GLU A 54 -5.95 8.20 -0.26
N GLU A 55 -6.79 7.27 0.19
CA GLU A 55 -8.08 7.59 0.83
C GLU A 55 -7.91 7.92 2.32
N GLY A 56 -7.15 7.11 3.07
CA GLY A 56 -6.95 7.31 4.51
C GLY A 56 -6.02 8.48 4.84
N LEU A 57 -4.81 8.50 4.26
CA LEU A 57 -3.75 9.47 4.62
C LEU A 57 -3.65 10.68 3.68
N GLY A 58 -4.54 10.78 2.68
CA GLY A 58 -4.59 11.90 1.73
C GLY A 58 -3.33 12.06 0.89
N VAL A 59 -2.66 10.96 0.56
CA VAL A 59 -1.54 10.93 -0.40
C VAL A 59 -2.16 10.97 -1.80
N ASP A 60 -2.25 12.16 -2.38
CA ASP A 60 -2.79 12.33 -3.75
C ASP A 60 -1.87 11.66 -4.78
N PHE A 61 -2.19 10.43 -5.19
CA PHE A 61 -1.34 9.63 -6.07
C PHE A 61 -1.21 10.26 -7.46
N GLU A 62 -2.27 10.89 -7.95
CA GLU A 62 -2.28 11.53 -9.26
C GLU A 62 -1.33 12.75 -9.26
N LYS A 63 -1.45 13.62 -8.26
CA LYS A 63 -0.59 14.80 -8.13
C LYS A 63 0.85 14.46 -7.77
N LEU A 64 1.06 13.47 -6.90
CA LEU A 64 2.39 13.03 -6.49
C LEU A 64 3.01 12.03 -7.47
N GLY A 65 2.29 11.61 -8.51
CA GLY A 65 2.74 10.62 -9.48
C GLY A 65 3.13 9.29 -8.84
N VAL A 66 2.33 8.75 -7.93
CA VAL A 66 2.62 7.47 -7.25
C VAL A 66 2.03 6.31 -8.06
N VAL A 67 2.84 5.31 -8.36
CA VAL A 67 2.41 4.10 -9.07
C VAL A 67 2.70 2.88 -8.20
N VAL A 68 1.65 2.20 -7.74
CA VAL A 68 1.77 0.97 -6.95
C VAL A 68 1.84 -0.23 -7.89
N ALA A 69 2.74 -1.18 -7.61
CA ALA A 69 2.82 -2.43 -8.35
C ALA A 69 3.36 -3.54 -7.44
N ASN A 70 2.74 -4.71 -7.46
CA ASN A 70 3.31 -5.85 -6.74
C ASN A 70 4.44 -6.54 -7.52
N TYR A 71 5.41 -7.12 -6.80
CA TYR A 71 6.48 -7.92 -7.39
C TYR A 71 6.28 -9.43 -7.21
N ASN A 72 5.08 -9.89 -6.84
CA ASN A 72 4.73 -11.30 -6.68
C ASN A 72 5.61 -12.08 -5.69
N GLY A 73 5.83 -11.54 -4.49
CA GLY A 73 6.47 -12.21 -3.36
C GLY A 73 7.97 -11.95 -3.24
N ILE A 74 8.49 -12.01 -2.00
CA ILE A 74 9.87 -11.64 -1.65
C ILE A 74 10.95 -12.31 -2.50
N GLY A 75 10.71 -13.54 -2.98
CA GLY A 75 11.65 -14.26 -3.84
C GLY A 75 11.98 -13.52 -5.15
N ASN A 76 11.09 -12.66 -5.62
CA ASN A 76 11.26 -11.88 -6.85
C ASN A 76 11.94 -10.52 -6.64
N LEU A 77 12.06 -10.03 -5.40
CA LEU A 77 12.58 -8.69 -5.10
C LEU A 77 13.93 -8.42 -5.78
N LYS A 78 14.88 -9.36 -5.67
CA LYS A 78 16.20 -9.24 -6.30
C LYS A 78 16.12 -9.14 -7.84
N HIS A 79 15.19 -9.86 -8.44
CA HIS A 79 14.98 -9.85 -9.88
C HIS A 79 14.34 -8.55 -10.34
N THR A 80 13.34 -8.06 -9.61
CA THR A 80 12.71 -6.76 -9.85
C THR A 80 13.73 -5.65 -9.75
N LEU A 81 14.49 -5.57 -8.65
CA LEU A 81 15.57 -4.58 -8.48
C LEU A 81 16.57 -4.63 -9.64
N ARG A 82 17.02 -5.82 -10.02
CA ARG A 82 17.93 -5.99 -11.17
C ARG A 82 17.31 -5.46 -12.46
N LEU A 83 16.04 -5.76 -12.73
CA LEU A 83 15.36 -5.29 -13.95
C LEU A 83 15.20 -3.78 -13.93
N MET A 84 14.72 -3.20 -12.83
CA MET A 84 14.54 -1.75 -12.73
C MET A 84 15.87 -0.99 -12.91
N ASN A 85 16.97 -1.53 -12.36
CA ASN A 85 18.31 -0.99 -12.57
C ASN A 85 18.79 -1.04 -14.02
N LEU A 86 18.23 -1.92 -14.85
CA LEU A 86 18.57 -2.06 -16.26
C LEU A 86 17.62 -1.28 -17.18
N THR A 87 16.36 -1.09 -16.78
CA THR A 87 15.29 -0.62 -17.67
C THR A 87 14.79 0.78 -17.36
N LEU A 88 14.87 1.24 -16.11
CA LEU A 88 14.52 2.61 -15.79
C LEU A 88 15.76 3.50 -15.90
N SER A 89 15.57 4.70 -16.47
CA SER A 89 16.55 5.76 -16.29
C SER A 89 16.73 5.98 -14.79
N HIS A 90 17.97 6.23 -14.35
CA HIS A 90 18.38 6.40 -12.94
C HIS A 90 17.67 7.55 -12.19
N GLU A 91 16.61 8.12 -12.75
CA GLU A 91 15.96 9.35 -12.34
C GLU A 91 14.69 9.11 -11.53
N ARG A 92 14.06 7.93 -11.64
CA ARG A 92 12.78 7.67 -10.94
C ARG A 92 13.01 7.10 -9.54
N PRO A 93 12.45 7.73 -8.49
CA PRO A 93 12.46 7.15 -7.16
C PRO A 93 11.62 5.86 -7.12
N MET A 94 12.12 4.86 -6.41
CA MET A 94 11.45 3.57 -6.22
C MET A 94 11.49 3.19 -4.75
N ILE A 95 10.34 2.91 -4.16
CA ILE A 95 10.20 2.38 -2.81
C ILE A 95 9.83 0.91 -2.95
N PHE A 96 10.61 0.02 -2.34
CA PHE A 96 10.30 -1.40 -2.23
C PHE A 96 9.90 -1.71 -0.79
N THR A 97 8.65 -2.12 -0.58
CA THR A 97 8.20 -2.63 0.69
C THR A 97 8.49 -4.13 0.83
N PHE A 98 8.73 -4.60 2.04
CA PHE A 98 8.95 -6.02 2.33
C PHE A 98 8.61 -6.32 3.80
N ASP A 99 8.25 -7.58 4.07
CA ASP A 99 7.90 -8.03 5.42
C ASP A 99 9.11 -8.09 6.38
N ASP A 100 8.91 -7.79 7.67
CA ASP A 100 9.96 -7.83 8.74
C ASP A 100 10.32 -9.25 9.20
N ASP A 101 10.02 -10.27 8.41
CA ASP A 101 10.45 -11.65 8.60
C ASP A 101 11.55 -12.07 7.59
N ASN A 102 11.84 -11.25 6.57
CA ASN A 102 12.72 -11.58 5.44
C ASN A 102 14.17 -11.05 5.55
N LYS A 103 14.72 -10.97 6.78
CA LYS A 103 16.00 -10.28 7.06
C LYS A 103 17.19 -10.79 6.24
N SER A 104 17.27 -12.10 6.00
CA SER A 104 18.37 -12.72 5.26
C SER A 104 18.38 -12.31 3.78
N LEU A 105 17.19 -12.25 3.15
CA LEU A 105 17.04 -11.87 1.74
C LEU A 105 17.44 -10.41 1.54
N ILE A 106 17.03 -9.52 2.44
CA ILE A 106 17.36 -8.09 2.39
C ILE A 106 18.86 -7.86 2.59
N SER A 107 19.48 -8.54 3.55
CA SER A 107 20.92 -8.43 3.79
C SER A 107 21.78 -8.82 2.56
N GLY A 108 21.24 -9.67 1.68
CA GLY A 108 21.90 -10.14 0.46
C GLY A 108 21.75 -9.22 -0.76
N LEU A 109 21.01 -8.11 -0.66
CA LEU A 109 20.75 -7.21 -1.80
C LEU A 109 21.95 -6.31 -2.15
N GLY A 110 22.90 -6.13 -1.23
CA GLY A 110 24.03 -5.21 -1.41
C GLY A 110 23.60 -3.74 -1.36
N GLN A 111 24.53 -2.84 -1.70
CA GLN A 111 24.25 -1.40 -1.75
C GLN A 111 23.30 -1.09 -2.91
N GLN A 112 22.19 -0.43 -2.59
CA GLN A 112 21.25 0.04 -3.60
C GLN A 112 21.64 1.43 -4.11
N PRO A 113 21.28 1.77 -5.36
CA PRO A 113 21.33 3.14 -5.87
C PRO A 113 20.53 4.12 -5.00
N ASP A 114 20.90 5.41 -5.04
CA ASP A 114 20.31 6.46 -4.20
C ASP A 114 18.81 6.71 -4.48
N ASN A 115 18.32 6.32 -5.67
CA ASN A 115 16.91 6.42 -6.03
C ASN A 115 16.07 5.20 -5.58
N ILE A 116 16.68 4.19 -4.95
CA ILE A 116 16.00 3.00 -4.43
C ILE A 116 15.92 3.07 -2.90
N TYR A 117 14.70 3.03 -2.39
CA TYR A 117 14.36 3.05 -0.98
C TYR A 117 13.81 1.69 -0.57
N LEU A 118 14.39 1.10 0.47
CA LEU A 118 13.87 -0.13 1.07
C LEU A 118 13.04 0.26 2.29
N PHE A 119 11.77 -0.15 2.32
CA PHE A 119 10.84 0.16 3.40
C PHE A 119 10.29 -1.13 4.00
N LYS A 120 10.22 -1.19 5.33
CA LYS A 120 9.87 -2.40 6.04
C LYS A 120 8.43 -2.36 6.54
N VAL A 121 7.71 -3.46 6.40
CA VAL A 121 6.31 -3.63 6.83
C VAL A 121 6.22 -4.83 7.78
N PRO A 122 5.75 -4.68 9.02
CA PRO A 122 5.55 -3.41 9.74
C PRO A 122 6.88 -2.66 9.94
N SER A 123 6.78 -1.35 10.19
CA SER A 123 7.96 -0.50 10.43
C SER A 123 8.73 -0.88 11.70
N SER A 124 8.07 -1.56 12.64
CA SER A 124 8.66 -2.14 13.85
C SER A 124 8.13 -3.56 14.03
N PRO A 125 8.95 -4.52 14.49
CA PRO A 125 8.49 -5.89 14.64
C PRO A 125 7.39 -6.00 15.70
N VAL A 126 6.36 -6.80 15.44
CA VAL A 126 5.17 -6.92 16.29
C VAL A 126 5.05 -8.32 16.89
N VAL A 127 5.33 -9.36 16.11
CA VAL A 127 5.13 -10.77 16.50
C VAL A 127 6.45 -11.51 16.69
N THR A 128 6.35 -12.68 17.34
CA THR A 128 7.43 -13.67 17.43
C THR A 128 7.16 -14.79 16.43
N LEU A 129 8.12 -14.98 15.51
CA LEU A 129 8.07 -16.00 14.47
C LEU A 129 8.39 -17.39 15.05
N PRO A 130 8.07 -18.49 14.33
CA PRO A 130 8.33 -19.85 14.82
C PRO A 130 9.80 -20.16 15.15
N ASN A 131 10.74 -19.41 14.55
CA ASN A 131 12.17 -19.54 14.81
C ASN A 131 12.64 -18.73 16.04
N GLY A 132 11.75 -18.01 16.73
CA GLY A 132 12.04 -17.16 17.87
C GLY A 132 12.43 -15.72 17.52
N ASP A 133 12.58 -15.39 16.24
CA ASP A 133 12.87 -14.03 15.81
C ASP A 133 11.65 -13.13 15.93
N ARG A 134 11.90 -11.83 16.15
CA ARG A 134 10.85 -10.80 16.07
C ARG A 134 10.69 -10.30 14.64
N GLY A 135 9.44 -10.16 14.19
CA GLY A 135 9.08 -9.71 12.85
C GLY A 135 7.60 -9.36 12.71
N GLY A 136 7.06 -9.53 11.51
CA GLY A 136 5.64 -9.35 11.18
C GLY A 136 5.47 -9.15 9.68
N SER A 137 4.25 -9.35 9.19
CA SER A 137 3.84 -9.05 7.83
C SER A 137 2.85 -7.89 7.79
N PHE A 138 2.29 -7.63 6.61
CA PHE A 138 1.22 -6.67 6.39
C PHE A 138 0.14 -6.68 7.48
N GLU A 139 -0.39 -7.85 7.84
CA GLU A 139 -1.48 -8.01 8.81
C GLU A 139 -1.11 -7.47 10.19
N GLU A 140 0.12 -7.71 10.65
CA GLU A 140 0.61 -7.26 11.96
C GLU A 140 0.92 -5.76 12.01
N SER A 141 0.81 -5.04 10.89
CA SER A 141 0.80 -3.58 10.94
C SER A 141 -0.45 -3.03 11.62
N PHE A 142 -1.54 -3.80 11.66
CA PHE A 142 -2.83 -3.38 12.19
C PHE A 142 -3.05 -3.82 13.64
N LYS A 143 -4.09 -3.28 14.28
CA LYS A 143 -4.56 -3.86 15.55
C LYS A 143 -5.11 -5.26 15.28
N ALA A 144 -4.90 -6.16 16.23
CA ALA A 144 -5.48 -7.52 16.17
C ALA A 144 -7.00 -7.51 15.97
N SER A 145 -7.71 -6.53 16.54
CA SER A 145 -9.15 -6.37 16.35
C SER A 145 -9.54 -6.17 14.89
N ASP A 146 -8.76 -5.40 14.15
CA ASP A 146 -9.05 -5.00 12.78
C ASP A 146 -8.88 -6.23 11.87
N PHE A 147 -7.80 -6.99 12.08
CA PHE A 147 -7.61 -8.28 11.43
C PHE A 147 -8.73 -9.28 11.73
N ILE A 148 -9.11 -9.43 13.01
CA ILE A 148 -10.18 -10.37 13.40
C ILE A 148 -11.53 -9.95 12.79
N ASN A 149 -11.83 -8.65 12.74
CA ASN A 149 -13.05 -8.16 12.10
C ASN A 149 -13.03 -8.46 10.60
N ALA A 150 -11.98 -8.02 9.90
CA ALA A 150 -11.79 -8.25 8.47
C ALA A 150 -11.89 -9.74 8.09
N LEU A 151 -11.24 -10.62 8.87
CA LEU A 151 -11.31 -12.06 8.68
C LEU A 151 -12.77 -12.56 8.69
N PHE A 152 -13.55 -12.15 9.69
CA PHE A 152 -14.95 -12.57 9.85
C PHE A 152 -15.92 -11.92 8.86
N ASP A 153 -15.48 -10.86 8.18
CA ASP A 153 -16.22 -10.22 7.09
C ASP A 153 -15.88 -10.78 5.70
N THR A 154 -14.91 -11.69 5.59
CA THR A 154 -14.63 -12.42 4.35
C THR A 154 -15.84 -13.22 3.85
N THR A 155 -15.91 -13.42 2.53
CA THR A 155 -16.91 -14.26 1.88
C THR A 155 -16.92 -15.68 2.46
N LEU A 156 -15.73 -16.21 2.80
CA LEU A 156 -15.58 -17.53 3.40
C LEU A 156 -16.38 -17.64 4.70
N LEU A 157 -16.22 -16.68 5.63
CA LEU A 157 -16.85 -16.73 6.93
C LEU A 157 -18.30 -16.26 6.92
N LYS A 158 -18.67 -15.33 6.05
CA LYS A 158 -20.08 -14.98 5.79
C LYS A 158 -20.90 -16.20 5.31
N ARG A 159 -20.28 -17.11 4.56
CA ARG A 159 -20.91 -18.38 4.14
C ARG A 159 -20.87 -19.49 5.19
N ASN A 160 -20.11 -19.30 6.27
CA ASN A 160 -19.94 -20.28 7.34
C ASN A 160 -20.24 -19.67 8.72
N PRO A 161 -21.48 -19.21 8.96
CA PRO A 161 -21.86 -18.50 10.20
C PRO A 161 -21.78 -19.38 11.46
N GLN A 162 -21.62 -20.70 11.30
CA GLN A 162 -21.35 -21.61 12.41
C GLN A 162 -19.97 -21.40 13.05
N VAL A 163 -19.02 -20.78 12.33
CA VAL A 163 -17.68 -20.51 12.85
C VAL A 163 -17.78 -19.37 13.87
N ASN A 164 -17.31 -19.62 15.09
CA ASN A 164 -17.58 -18.73 16.21
C ASN A 164 -16.47 -17.68 16.41
N LYS A 165 -16.78 -16.42 16.10
CA LYS A 165 -15.87 -15.27 16.30
C LYS A 165 -15.35 -15.14 17.73
N GLN A 166 -16.21 -15.34 18.72
CA GLN A 166 -15.82 -15.21 20.13
C GLN A 166 -14.84 -16.31 20.57
N GLN A 167 -14.97 -17.52 20.04
CA GLN A 167 -14.01 -18.60 20.28
C GLN A 167 -12.65 -18.30 19.64
N PHE A 168 -12.64 -17.71 18.44
CA PHE A 168 -11.39 -17.28 17.82
C PHE A 168 -10.73 -16.18 18.65
N ILE A 169 -11.46 -15.12 19.01
CA ILE A 169 -10.97 -14.03 19.86
C ILE A 169 -10.36 -14.57 21.17
N ALA A 170 -11.02 -15.53 21.82
CA ALA A 170 -10.55 -16.09 23.09
C ALA A 170 -9.25 -16.91 22.98
N SER A 171 -8.92 -17.41 21.78
CA SER A 171 -7.72 -18.23 21.52
C SER A 171 -6.65 -17.51 20.70
N PHE A 172 -6.94 -16.28 20.25
CA PHE A 172 -6.03 -15.47 19.46
C PHE A 172 -4.94 -14.84 20.33
N ASP A 173 -3.69 -15.00 19.92
CA ASP A 173 -2.54 -14.40 20.55
C ASP A 173 -1.94 -13.31 19.62
N PRO A 174 -2.02 -12.02 19.99
CA PRO A 174 -1.48 -10.95 19.17
C PRO A 174 0.06 -10.94 19.09
N ALA A 175 0.76 -11.78 19.84
CA ALA A 175 2.21 -11.94 19.75
C ALA A 175 2.65 -13.00 18.73
N LEU A 176 1.70 -13.71 18.09
CA LEU A 176 1.95 -14.73 17.06
C LEU A 176 1.41 -14.27 15.69
N PRO A 177 1.91 -14.83 14.56
CA PRO A 177 1.43 -14.46 13.23
C PRO A 177 -0.09 -14.61 13.07
N PHE A 178 -0.76 -13.58 12.56
CA PHE A 178 -2.22 -13.46 12.55
C PHE A 178 -2.84 -14.42 11.53
N TYR A 179 -2.32 -14.44 10.31
CA TYR A 179 -2.84 -15.28 9.24
C TYR A 179 -2.71 -16.77 9.57
N ASP A 180 -1.57 -17.20 10.11
CA ASP A 180 -1.34 -18.60 10.49
C ASP A 180 -2.31 -19.08 11.57
N GLN A 181 -2.60 -18.23 12.56
CA GLN A 181 -3.60 -18.51 13.59
C GLN A 181 -4.99 -18.69 12.98
N SER A 182 -5.37 -17.84 12.01
CA SER A 182 -6.66 -17.96 11.32
C SER A 182 -6.78 -19.29 10.56
N VAL A 183 -5.75 -19.67 9.79
CA VAL A 183 -5.74 -20.93 9.02
C VAL A 183 -5.82 -22.13 9.96
N LYS A 184 -5.06 -22.11 11.07
CA LYS A 184 -5.09 -23.17 12.08
C LYS A 184 -6.48 -23.30 12.73
N TYR A 185 -7.10 -22.19 13.08
CA TYR A 185 -8.44 -22.17 13.67
C TYR A 185 -9.49 -22.69 12.69
N LEU A 186 -9.51 -22.18 11.46
CA LEU A 186 -10.49 -22.57 10.43
C LEU A 186 -10.36 -24.02 9.99
N ARG A 187 -9.12 -24.55 9.93
CA ARG A 187 -8.88 -25.97 9.65
C ARG A 187 -9.54 -26.88 10.69
N ALA A 188 -9.64 -26.45 11.95
CA ALA A 188 -10.30 -27.21 13.01
C ALA A 188 -11.84 -27.18 12.94
N GLN A 189 -12.44 -26.34 12.08
CA GLN A 189 -13.89 -26.16 11.96
C GLN A 189 -14.56 -27.09 10.94
N ASN A 190 -13.86 -28.09 10.40
CA ASN A 190 -14.36 -29.04 9.39
C ASN A 190 -14.94 -28.37 8.12
N LEU A 191 -14.39 -27.22 7.71
CA LEU A 191 -14.81 -26.52 6.50
C LEU A 191 -14.27 -27.21 5.24
N GLN A 192 -15.04 -27.17 4.15
CA GLN A 192 -14.59 -27.68 2.84
C GLN A 192 -13.42 -26.88 2.27
N SER A 193 -13.40 -25.57 2.52
CA SER A 193 -12.27 -24.67 2.29
C SER A 193 -11.99 -23.91 3.58
N TYR A 194 -10.71 -23.75 3.94
CA TYR A 194 -10.29 -23.12 5.20
C TYR A 194 -9.22 -22.04 4.98
N LEU A 195 -8.94 -21.70 3.72
CA LEU A 195 -8.01 -20.64 3.35
C LEU A 195 -8.81 -19.36 3.07
N PRO A 196 -8.82 -18.39 3.99
CA PRO A 196 -9.48 -17.12 3.74
C PRO A 196 -8.70 -16.32 2.68
N SER A 197 -9.40 -15.47 1.93
CA SER A 197 -8.75 -14.62 0.92
C SER A 197 -7.92 -13.54 1.60
N LYS A 198 -6.60 -13.54 1.38
CA LYS A 198 -5.71 -12.47 1.85
C LYS A 198 -6.09 -11.11 1.26
N ILE A 199 -6.60 -11.09 0.03
CA ILE A 199 -7.03 -9.85 -0.64
C ILE A 199 -8.27 -9.28 0.07
N GLU A 200 -9.28 -10.10 0.35
CA GLU A 200 -10.48 -9.63 1.08
C GLU A 200 -10.11 -9.15 2.49
N ILE A 201 -9.24 -9.88 3.19
CA ILE A 201 -8.78 -9.46 4.53
C ILE A 201 -8.07 -8.10 4.44
N ALA A 202 -7.16 -7.92 3.47
CA ALA A 202 -6.40 -6.69 3.33
C ALA A 202 -7.27 -5.49 2.96
N GLU A 203 -8.23 -5.67 2.06
CA GLU A 203 -9.21 -4.65 1.69
C GLU A 203 -10.07 -4.23 2.89
N HIS A 204 -10.62 -5.19 3.64
CA HIS A 204 -11.41 -4.90 4.83
C HIS A 204 -10.59 -4.19 5.91
N MET A 205 -9.36 -4.66 6.19
CA MET A 205 -8.49 -3.99 7.15
C MET A 205 -8.16 -2.56 6.72
N ALA A 206 -7.87 -2.34 5.44
CA ALA A 206 -7.54 -1.02 4.92
C ALA A 206 -8.73 -0.05 4.95
N THR A 207 -9.95 -0.55 4.74
CA THR A 207 -11.17 0.27 4.71
C THR A 207 -11.68 0.62 6.10
N GLU A 208 -11.52 -0.29 7.07
CA GLU A 208 -12.16 -0.18 8.39
C GLU A 208 -11.20 0.23 9.52
N CYS A 209 -9.89 0.30 9.27
CA CYS A 209 -8.94 0.68 10.32
C CYS A 209 -9.10 2.14 10.74
N ASP A 210 -9.14 2.37 12.05
CA ASP A 210 -9.13 3.72 12.64
C ASP A 210 -8.38 3.70 14.01
N PRO A 211 -7.30 4.48 14.18
CA PRO A 211 -6.62 5.27 13.15
C PRO A 211 -5.79 4.39 12.20
N GLU A 212 -5.29 4.96 11.11
CA GLU A 212 -4.38 4.29 10.20
C GLU A 212 -3.09 3.84 10.93
N PRO A 213 -2.55 2.65 10.58
CA PRO A 213 -1.33 2.18 11.19
C PRO A 213 -0.11 3.09 11.02
N GLU A 214 0.73 3.19 12.07
CA GLU A 214 1.95 4.00 12.08
C GLU A 214 2.91 3.65 10.93
N THR A 215 2.96 2.38 10.52
CA THR A 215 3.73 1.93 9.34
C THR A 215 3.36 2.72 8.09
N TYR A 216 2.06 2.91 7.82
CA TYR A 216 1.59 3.61 6.63
C TYR A 216 1.69 5.13 6.76
N VAL A 217 1.57 5.67 7.98
CA VAL A 217 1.91 7.08 8.25
C VAL A 217 3.36 7.38 7.85
N LYS A 218 4.31 6.54 8.28
CA LYS A 218 5.73 6.66 7.91
C LYS A 218 5.97 6.49 6.42
N LEU A 219 5.23 5.59 5.77
CA LEU A 219 5.33 5.40 4.32
C LEU A 219 4.80 6.63 3.56
N ALA A 220 3.69 7.22 4.00
CA ALA A 220 3.16 8.46 3.43
C ALA A 220 4.14 9.63 3.60
N GLU A 221 4.78 9.74 4.76
CA GLU A 221 5.84 10.72 5.00
C GLU A 221 7.04 10.51 4.07
N LEU A 222 7.46 9.26 3.86
CA LEU A 222 8.53 8.92 2.92
C LEU A 222 8.19 9.34 1.49
N ILE A 223 6.98 9.03 1.02
CA ILE A 223 6.51 9.41 -0.32
C ILE A 223 6.52 10.94 -0.48
N LYS A 224 5.95 11.67 0.50
CA LYS A 224 5.90 13.13 0.48
C LYS A 224 7.30 13.74 0.50
N ARG A 225 8.23 13.18 1.30
CA ARG A 225 9.63 13.62 1.33
C ARG A 225 10.32 13.41 -0.01
N ILE A 226 10.24 12.21 -0.58
CA ILE A 226 10.83 11.89 -1.89
C ILE A 226 10.31 12.86 -2.96
N ARG A 227 9.00 13.15 -2.97
CA ARG A 227 8.43 14.10 -3.92
C ARG A 227 8.89 15.54 -3.68
N SER A 228 9.09 15.95 -2.42
CA SER A 228 9.64 17.26 -2.09
C SER A 228 11.08 17.42 -2.57
N GLU A 229 11.87 16.35 -2.52
CA GLU A 229 13.26 16.32 -3.00
C GLU A 229 13.33 16.21 -4.54
N ASN A 230 12.29 15.64 -5.16
CA ASN A 230 12.18 15.40 -6.60
C ASN A 230 10.87 16.00 -7.16
N PRO A 231 10.72 17.34 -7.17
CA PRO A 231 9.49 17.99 -7.59
C PRO A 231 9.18 17.70 -9.07
N VAL A 232 7.89 17.54 -9.39
CA VAL A 232 7.44 17.33 -10.77
C VAL A 232 7.75 18.58 -11.60
N GLN A 233 8.51 18.39 -12.67
CA GLN A 233 8.71 19.44 -13.68
C GLN A 233 7.61 19.32 -14.73
N VAL A 234 6.66 20.26 -14.72
CA VAL A 234 5.54 20.27 -15.68
C VAL A 234 6.08 20.63 -17.05
N LYS A 235 5.87 19.75 -18.04
CA LYS A 235 6.10 20.03 -19.45
C LYS A 235 4.85 20.68 -20.03
N ILE A 236 5.00 21.91 -20.54
CA ILE A 236 3.94 22.68 -21.22
C ILE A 236 4.28 22.77 -22.70
#